data_AF-B0YF98-F1
#
_entry.id   AF-B0YF98-F1
#
_cell.length_a   1.000
_cell.length_b   1.000
_cell.length_c   1.000
_cell.angle_alpha   90.00
_cell.angle_beta   90.00
_cell.angle_gamma   90.00
#
_symmetry.space_group_name_H-M   'P 1'
#
loop_
_entity.id
_entity.type
_entity.pdbx_description
1 polymer ?
#
loop_
_entity_poly.entity_id
_entity_poly.type
_entity_poly.pdbx_seq_one_letter_code
_entity_poly.pdbx_strand_id
1 'polypeptide(L)'
;MATIVGNPHGFFSYTSGRWIWDEEDQLRERYREFDILELQKVAMESASAESCVRMEKLGEGSYNKFFLLTMANGKAVAARIPHPNAGPVVLTTASEIATMDFLREILQVPVPKVLAWNATVNFANRVGAEYIIMEHAPGKNLADYRADMSLERKVQVMEDIVSIQ
;
A
#
# COMPACT_ATOMS: atom_id res chain seq x y z
N MET A 1 7.94 19.86 2.98
CA MET A 1 8.07 18.49 3.52
C MET A 1 6.72 18.10 4.09
N ALA A 2 6.21 16.92 3.78
CA ALA A 2 4.87 16.52 4.25
C ALA A 2 4.82 16.40 5.78
N THR A 3 3.67 16.68 6.36
CA THR A 3 3.41 16.38 7.78
C THR A 3 3.35 14.87 7.95
N ILE A 4 4.27 14.32 8.74
CA ILE A 4 4.27 12.90 9.09
C ILE A 4 3.31 12.67 10.25
N VAL A 5 2.39 11.74 10.08
CA VAL A 5 1.44 11.36 11.12
C VAL A 5 1.98 10.15 11.87
N GLY A 6 2.14 10.29 13.19
CA GLY A 6 2.72 9.26 14.05
C GLY A 6 4.24 9.35 14.14
N ASN A 7 4.86 8.27 14.62
CA ASN A 7 6.32 8.19 14.77
C ASN A 7 6.98 7.77 13.44
N PRO A 8 7.88 8.58 12.85
CA PRO A 8 8.60 8.23 11.62
C PRO A 8 9.37 6.90 11.72
N HIS A 9 9.90 6.53 12.88
CA HIS A 9 10.56 5.23 13.08
C HIS A 9 9.61 4.04 12.89
N GLY A 10 8.31 4.26 13.14
CA GLY A 10 7.26 3.27 12.90
C GLY A 10 7.01 3.01 11.40
N PHE A 11 7.51 3.85 10.50
CA PHE A 11 7.41 3.62 9.06
C PHE A 11 8.30 2.45 8.62
N PHE A 12 9.45 2.26 9.28
CA PHE A 12 10.41 1.22 8.93
C PHE A 12 10.09 -0.11 9.61
N SER A 13 9.53 -0.04 10.82
CA SER A 13 9.29 -1.19 11.70
C SER A 13 7.89 -1.78 11.53
N TYR A 14 7.72 -3.04 11.91
CA TYR A 14 6.39 -3.63 12.12
C TYR A 14 5.84 -3.20 13.49
N THR A 15 4.60 -2.76 13.50
CA THR A 15 3.94 -2.07 14.63
C THR A 15 2.52 -2.57 14.93
N SER A 16 1.89 -3.30 14.00
CA SER A 16 0.49 -3.74 14.13
C SER A 16 0.26 -4.97 15.00
N GLY A 17 1.31 -5.62 15.51
CA GLY A 17 1.16 -6.88 16.25
C GLY A 17 2.44 -7.35 16.90
N ARG A 18 2.34 -8.50 17.59
CA ARG A 18 3.42 -9.17 18.31
C ARG A 18 3.42 -10.66 18.00
N TRP A 19 4.58 -11.29 18.12
CA TRP A 19 4.70 -12.75 17.96
C TRP A 19 4.90 -13.42 19.30
N ILE A 20 4.29 -14.60 19.45
CA ILE A 20 4.48 -15.46 20.63
C ILE A 20 5.86 -16.15 20.58
N TRP A 21 6.44 -16.30 19.39
CA TRP A 21 7.73 -16.96 19.13
C TRP A 21 8.64 -16.05 18.30
N ASP A 22 9.94 -16.07 18.58
CA ASP A 22 11.02 -15.35 17.89
C ASP A 22 10.69 -13.90 17.49
N GLU A 23 10.08 -13.13 18.40
CA GLU A 23 9.58 -11.78 18.12
C GLU A 23 10.65 -10.85 17.55
N GLU A 24 11.87 -10.89 18.09
CA GLU A 24 12.96 -10.05 17.61
C GLU A 24 13.33 -10.36 16.16
N ASP A 25 13.37 -11.63 15.78
CA ASP A 25 13.68 -12.04 14.41
C ASP A 25 12.52 -11.71 13.46
N GLN A 26 11.27 -11.91 13.89
CA GLN A 26 10.08 -11.53 13.11
C GLN A 26 10.03 -10.02 12.83
N LEU A 27 10.40 -9.19 13.80
CA LEU A 27 10.50 -7.75 13.64
C LEU A 27 11.66 -7.38 12.70
N ARG A 28 12.82 -8.02 12.87
CA ARG A 28 14.02 -7.78 12.04
C ARG A 28 13.79 -8.13 10.58
N GLU A 29 13.16 -9.26 10.29
CA GLU A 29 12.82 -9.71 8.94
C GLU A 29 11.82 -8.79 8.22
N ARG A 30 11.07 -7.97 8.96
CA ARG A 30 10.09 -7.01 8.44
C ARG A 30 10.57 -5.57 8.49
N TYR A 31 11.74 -5.33 9.07
CA TYR A 31 12.35 -4.01 9.11
C TYR A 31 12.82 -3.62 7.70
N ARG A 32 12.41 -2.43 7.25
CA ARG A 32 12.86 -1.88 5.98
C ARG A 32 12.97 -0.37 6.08
N GLU A 33 14.20 0.11 6.03
CA GLU A 33 14.45 1.53 5.79
C GLU A 33 14.23 1.88 4.33
N PHE A 34 13.79 3.12 4.12
CA PHE A 34 13.61 3.73 2.81
C PHE A 34 13.67 5.25 2.97
N ASP A 35 13.98 5.95 1.89
CA ASP A 35 14.00 7.40 1.87
C ASP A 35 12.56 7.94 1.73
N ILE A 36 12.06 8.52 2.82
CA ILE A 36 10.71 9.08 2.91
C ILE A 36 10.53 10.25 1.93
N LEU A 37 11.56 11.07 1.74
CA LEU A 37 11.49 12.24 0.86
C LEU A 37 11.47 11.81 -0.61
N GLU A 38 12.29 10.83 -0.99
CA GLU A 38 12.28 10.28 -2.34
C GLU A 38 10.96 9.56 -2.65
N LEU A 39 10.38 8.84 -1.68
CA LEU A 39 9.04 8.25 -1.86
C LEU A 39 7.97 9.34 -2.05
N GLN A 40 8.02 10.43 -1.28
CA GLN A 40 7.13 11.57 -1.46
C GLN A 40 7.30 12.21 -2.84
N LYS A 41 8.52 12.33 -3.37
CA LYS A 41 8.78 12.85 -4.72
C LYS A 41 8.14 11.98 -5.80
N VAL A 42 8.36 10.67 -5.75
CA VAL A 42 7.74 9.75 -6.72
C VAL A 42 6.21 9.84 -6.65
N ALA A 43 5.64 9.93 -5.45
CA ALA A 43 4.20 10.06 -5.26
C ALA A 43 3.66 11.41 -5.80
N MET A 44 4.38 12.52 -5.60
CA MET A 44 4.03 13.83 -6.15
C MET A 44 4.04 13.84 -7.68
N GLU A 45 5.08 13.28 -8.29
CA GLU A 45 5.19 13.12 -9.73
C GLU A 45 4.02 12.28 -10.28
N SER A 46 3.76 11.13 -9.65
CA SER A 46 2.67 10.21 -9.99
C SER A 46 1.27 10.86 -9.89
N ALA A 47 1.07 11.76 -8.94
CA ALA A 47 -0.19 12.47 -8.73
C ALA A 47 -0.31 13.78 -9.54
N SER A 48 0.75 14.19 -10.23
CA SER A 48 0.89 15.53 -10.84
C SER A 48 0.62 16.64 -9.82
N ALA A 49 1.28 16.56 -8.68
CA ALA A 49 1.16 17.50 -7.57
C ALA A 49 2.50 18.19 -7.29
N GLU A 50 2.45 19.47 -6.94
CA GLU A 50 3.64 20.26 -6.58
C GLU A 50 4.16 19.94 -5.18
N SER A 51 3.27 19.50 -4.28
CA SER A 51 3.65 19.19 -2.90
C SER A 51 2.79 18.08 -2.28
N CYS A 52 3.43 17.26 -1.44
CA CYS A 52 2.80 16.32 -0.53
C CYS A 52 2.61 17.00 0.83
N VAL A 53 1.37 17.03 1.32
CA VAL A 53 0.99 17.75 2.55
C VAL A 53 0.98 16.85 3.77
N ARG A 54 0.66 15.57 3.59
CA ARG A 54 0.50 14.59 4.67
C ARG A 54 0.93 13.22 4.20
N MET A 55 1.64 12.50 5.07
CA MET A 55 1.94 11.09 4.88
C MET A 55 1.68 10.33 6.18
N GLU A 56 0.95 9.23 6.08
CA GLU A 56 0.62 8.38 7.23
C GLU A 56 0.68 6.90 6.87
N LYS A 57 1.08 6.07 7.82
CA LYS A 57 1.03 4.61 7.69
C LYS A 57 -0.41 4.16 7.97
N LEU A 58 -1.15 3.81 6.93
CA LEU A 58 -2.54 3.33 7.07
C LEU A 58 -2.60 1.98 7.77
N GLY A 59 -1.59 1.16 7.54
CA GLY A 59 -1.52 -0.17 8.10
C GLY A 59 -0.39 -0.97 7.50
N GLU A 60 -0.30 -2.21 7.93
CA GLU A 60 0.64 -3.18 7.42
C GLU A 60 0.08 -4.58 7.63
N GLY A 61 0.38 -5.47 6.69
CA GLY A 61 0.14 -6.89 6.81
C GLY A 61 1.41 -7.65 7.13
N SER A 62 1.39 -8.97 6.97
CA SER A 62 2.56 -9.81 7.20
C SER A 62 3.74 -9.49 6.26
N TYR A 63 3.44 -8.97 5.06
CA TYR A 63 4.40 -8.85 3.95
C TYR A 63 4.55 -7.44 3.39
N ASN A 64 3.71 -6.48 3.76
CA ASN A 64 3.71 -5.15 3.17
C ASN A 64 3.29 -4.08 4.18
N LYS A 65 3.87 -2.89 4.04
CA LYS A 65 3.40 -1.65 4.66
C LYS A 65 2.64 -0.82 3.64
N PHE A 66 1.60 -0.15 4.09
CA PHE A 66 0.77 0.75 3.28
C PHE A 66 0.77 2.15 3.88
N PHE A 67 1.06 3.12 3.04
CA PHE A 67 1.07 4.53 3.37
C PHE A 67 0.06 5.28 2.52
N LEU A 68 -0.64 6.23 3.11
CA LEU A 68 -1.44 7.20 2.40
C LEU A 68 -0.65 8.49 2.30
N LEU A 69 -0.55 9.02 1.08
CA LEU A 69 0.05 10.32 0.82
C LEU A 69 -1.03 11.23 0.26
N THR A 70 -1.28 12.33 0.96
CA THR A 70 -2.20 13.38 0.54
C THR A 70 -1.43 14.52 -0.09
N MET A 71 -1.90 15.00 -1.23
CA MET A 71 -1.29 16.05 -2.03
C MET A 71 -2.01 17.38 -1.84
N ALA A 72 -1.31 18.50 -2.07
CA ALA A 72 -1.90 19.84 -1.96
C ALA A 72 -3.04 20.10 -2.96
N ASN A 73 -3.07 19.38 -4.09
CA ASN A 73 -4.14 19.44 -5.08
C ASN A 73 -5.38 18.61 -4.69
N GLY A 74 -5.44 18.09 -3.46
CA GLY A 74 -6.56 17.30 -2.93
C GLY A 74 -6.55 15.82 -3.35
N LYS A 75 -5.65 15.40 -4.24
CA LYS A 75 -5.50 13.98 -4.58
C LYS A 75 -4.83 13.21 -3.44
N ALA A 76 -5.12 11.92 -3.38
CA ALA A 76 -4.44 10.99 -2.50
C ALA A 76 -3.96 9.76 -3.29
N VAL A 77 -2.78 9.27 -2.93
CA VAL A 77 -2.21 8.04 -3.50
C VAL A 77 -1.80 7.11 -2.37
N ALA A 78 -1.89 5.81 -2.63
CA ALA A 78 -1.39 4.79 -1.73
C ALA A 78 0.02 4.40 -2.17
N ALA A 79 0.97 4.36 -1.22
CA ALA A 79 2.29 3.79 -1.41
C ALA A 79 2.38 2.48 -0.65
N ARG A 80 2.82 1.43 -1.32
CA ARG A 80 3.08 0.12 -0.74
C ARG A 80 4.56 -0.18 -0.75
N ILE A 81 5.08 -0.66 0.38
CA ILE A 81 6.47 -1.09 0.53
C ILE A 81 6.49 -2.53 1.06
N PRO A 82 7.00 -3.49 0.27
CA PRO A 82 7.16 -4.86 0.73
C PRO A 82 8.16 -4.99 1.89
N HIS A 83 7.83 -5.90 2.79
CA HIS A 83 8.76 -6.38 3.80
C HIS A 83 9.82 -7.28 3.14
N PRO A 84 11.06 -7.32 3.67
CA PRO A 84 12.09 -8.25 3.20
C PRO A 84 11.65 -9.73 3.15
N ASN A 85 10.73 -10.14 4.03
CA ASN A 85 10.21 -11.50 4.08
C ASN A 85 9.09 -11.81 3.07
N ALA A 86 8.70 -10.86 2.21
CA ALA A 86 7.58 -11.02 1.27
C ALA A 86 7.82 -12.09 0.18
N GLY A 87 9.06 -12.54 0.02
CA GLY A 87 9.48 -13.51 -0.99
C GLY A 87 10.60 -12.96 -1.86
N PRO A 88 10.84 -13.56 -3.04
CA PRO A 88 11.85 -13.07 -3.96
C PRO A 88 11.57 -11.61 -4.36
N VAL A 89 12.56 -10.75 -4.10
CA VAL A 89 12.55 -9.34 -4.52
C VAL A 89 12.34 -9.30 -6.03
N VAL A 90 11.68 -8.25 -6.54
CA VAL A 90 11.29 -8.09 -7.94
C VAL A 90 10.11 -8.96 -8.35
N LEU A 91 10.16 -10.28 -8.15
CA LEU A 91 9.15 -11.20 -8.67
C LEU A 91 7.79 -10.99 -8.01
N THR A 92 7.76 -10.75 -6.70
CA THR A 92 6.53 -10.51 -5.95
C THR A 92 5.81 -9.24 -6.42
N THR A 93 6.54 -8.11 -6.53
CA THR A 93 5.97 -6.88 -7.09
C THR A 93 5.59 -7.04 -8.55
N ALA A 94 6.46 -7.60 -9.40
CA ALA A 94 6.14 -7.77 -10.83
C ALA A 94 4.89 -8.63 -11.04
N SER A 95 4.73 -9.72 -10.27
CA SER A 95 3.54 -10.57 -10.32
C SER A 95 2.29 -9.81 -9.88
N GLU A 96 2.39 -8.95 -8.88
CA GLU A 96 1.26 -8.15 -8.41
C GLU A 96 0.84 -7.09 -9.42
N ILE A 97 1.80 -6.35 -9.99
CA ILE A 97 1.52 -5.39 -11.06
C ILE A 97 0.85 -6.09 -12.24
N ALA A 98 1.41 -7.22 -12.69
CA ALA A 98 0.83 -7.99 -13.80
C ALA A 98 -0.60 -8.48 -13.49
N THR A 99 -0.87 -8.88 -12.25
CA THR A 99 -2.21 -9.31 -11.82
C THR A 99 -3.18 -8.13 -11.77
N MET A 100 -2.75 -6.96 -11.27
CA MET A 100 -3.58 -5.76 -11.25
C MET A 100 -3.93 -5.28 -12.66
N ASP A 101 -2.95 -5.28 -13.57
CA ASP A 101 -3.17 -4.94 -14.98
C ASP A 101 -4.14 -5.93 -15.64
N PHE A 102 -3.98 -7.24 -15.39
CA PHE A 102 -4.91 -8.24 -15.88
C PHE A 102 -6.35 -8.05 -15.35
N LEU A 103 -6.49 -7.83 -14.04
CA LEU A 103 -7.79 -7.58 -13.40
C LEU A 103 -8.49 -6.37 -13.99
N ARG A 104 -7.75 -5.28 -14.21
CA ARG A 104 -8.31 -4.05 -14.75
C ARG A 104 -8.61 -4.14 -16.25
N GLU A 105 -7.63 -4.56 -17.05
CA GLU A 105 -7.70 -4.46 -18.50
C GLU A 105 -8.48 -5.63 -19.14
N ILE A 106 -8.37 -6.83 -18.57
CA ILE A 106 -9.02 -8.03 -19.13
C ILE A 106 -10.33 -8.33 -18.41
N LEU A 107 -10.32 -8.37 -17.08
CA LEU A 107 -11.51 -8.71 -16.30
C LEU A 107 -12.40 -7.52 -15.97
N GLN A 108 -11.96 -6.28 -16.28
CA GLN A 108 -12.72 -5.05 -16.02
C GLN A 108 -13.11 -4.88 -14.53
N VAL A 109 -12.33 -5.48 -13.63
CA VAL A 109 -12.52 -5.37 -12.18
C VAL A 109 -11.96 -4.02 -11.72
N PRO A 110 -12.70 -3.24 -10.92
CA PRO A 110 -12.28 -1.90 -10.48
C PRO A 110 -11.24 -1.98 -9.35
N VAL A 111 -10.02 -2.44 -9.67
CA VAL A 111 -8.85 -2.40 -8.78
C VAL A 111 -8.16 -1.04 -8.85
N PRO A 112 -7.43 -0.55 -7.84
CA PRO A 112 -6.66 0.70 -7.94
C PRO A 112 -5.68 0.71 -9.12
N LYS A 113 -5.51 1.84 -9.81
CA LYS A 113 -4.51 1.93 -10.90
C LYS A 113 -3.11 2.07 -10.32
N VAL A 114 -2.15 1.29 -10.85
CA VAL A 114 -0.73 1.50 -10.58
C VAL A 114 -0.27 2.77 -11.31
N LEU A 115 0.36 3.69 -10.58
CA LEU A 115 0.84 4.96 -11.09
C LEU A 115 2.36 4.96 -11.30
N ALA A 116 3.10 4.34 -10.39
CA ALA A 116 4.54 4.14 -10.49
C ALA A 116 4.95 2.94 -9.65
N TRP A 117 6.05 2.27 -10.01
CA TRP A 117 6.63 1.21 -9.19
C TRP A 117 8.11 1.07 -9.50
N ASN A 118 8.87 0.56 -8.54
CA ASN A 118 10.25 0.13 -8.78
C ASN A 118 10.52 -1.06 -7.88
N ALA A 119 10.84 -2.20 -8.50
CA ALA A 119 11.12 -3.42 -7.76
C ALA A 119 12.62 -3.69 -7.56
N THR A 120 13.48 -2.87 -8.16
CA THR A 120 14.94 -3.00 -8.00
C THR A 120 15.41 -2.31 -6.72
N VAL A 121 16.39 -2.92 -6.03
CA VAL A 121 17.05 -2.33 -4.85
C VAL A 121 18.50 -2.00 -5.20
N ASN A 122 18.69 -1.25 -6.28
CA ASN A 122 20.01 -0.77 -6.71
C ASN A 122 20.09 0.76 -6.57
N PHE A 123 21.27 1.32 -6.86
CA PHE A 123 21.52 2.77 -6.73
C PHE A 123 20.62 3.66 -7.60
N ALA A 124 19.95 3.11 -8.61
CA ALA A 124 19.00 3.87 -9.43
C ALA A 124 17.65 4.07 -8.72
N ASN A 125 17.31 3.19 -7.77
CA ASN A 125 16.14 3.35 -6.93
C ASN A 125 16.46 4.28 -5.75
N ARG A 126 16.22 5.58 -5.93
CA ARG A 126 16.48 6.61 -4.90
C ARG A 126 15.63 6.43 -3.63
N VAL A 127 14.49 5.74 -3.70
CA VAL A 127 13.70 5.39 -2.50
C VAL A 127 14.47 4.41 -1.61
N GLY A 128 15.44 3.67 -2.15
CA GLY A 128 16.24 2.69 -1.41
C GLY A 128 15.48 1.41 -1.04
N ALA A 129 14.21 1.29 -1.42
CA ALA A 129 13.37 0.11 -1.22
C ALA A 129 12.41 -0.10 -2.39
N GLU A 130 11.99 -1.34 -2.55
CA GLU A 130 10.91 -1.71 -3.46
C GLU A 130 9.62 -0.99 -3.09
N TYR A 131 8.91 -0.47 -4.10
CA TYR A 131 7.65 0.23 -3.88
C TYR A 131 6.66 0.08 -5.03
N ILE A 132 5.39 0.27 -4.70
CA ILE A 132 4.29 0.52 -5.65
C ILE A 132 3.55 1.78 -5.20
N ILE A 133 3.40 2.75 -6.09
CA ILE A 133 2.49 3.89 -5.97
C ILE A 133 1.25 3.59 -6.80
N MET A 134 0.08 3.69 -6.19
CA MET A 134 -1.20 3.41 -6.83
C MET A 134 -2.26 4.42 -6.39
N GLU A 135 -3.37 4.46 -7.11
CA GLU A 135 -4.56 5.22 -6.71
C GLU A 135 -5.00 4.82 -5.29
N HIS A 136 -5.45 5.80 -4.51
CA HIS A 136 -6.14 5.51 -3.27
C HIS A 136 -7.61 5.17 -3.59
N ALA A 137 -8.05 3.94 -3.27
CA ALA A 137 -9.45 3.57 -3.37
C ALA A 137 -10.23 4.10 -2.15
N PRO A 138 -11.13 5.09 -2.32
CA PRO A 138 -11.92 5.60 -1.21
C PRO A 138 -12.93 4.53 -0.78
N GLY A 139 -13.06 4.30 0.53
CA GLY A 139 -14.02 3.34 1.04
C GLY A 139 -13.77 2.98 2.50
N LYS A 140 -14.53 1.99 2.96
CA LYS A 140 -14.37 1.36 4.27
C LYS A 140 -14.21 -0.14 4.07
N ASN A 141 -13.43 -0.79 4.95
CA ASN A 141 -13.30 -2.24 4.89
C ASN A 141 -14.65 -2.89 5.21
N LEU A 142 -15.08 -3.84 4.37
CA LEU A 142 -16.32 -4.60 4.55
C LEU A 142 -16.44 -5.24 5.94
N ALA A 143 -15.33 -5.72 6.49
CA ALA A 143 -15.29 -6.35 7.80
C ALA A 143 -15.73 -5.42 8.93
N ASP A 144 -15.39 -4.13 8.84
CA ASP A 144 -15.65 -3.14 9.90
C ASP A 144 -17.14 -2.85 10.08
N TYR A 145 -17.93 -2.99 9.02
CA TYR A 145 -19.37 -2.68 9.04
C TYR A 145 -20.25 -3.92 8.84
N ARG A 146 -19.67 -5.11 8.64
CA ARG A 146 -20.44 -6.33 8.34
C ARG A 146 -21.40 -6.72 9.44
N ALA A 147 -21.04 -6.53 10.70
CA ALA A 147 -21.91 -6.85 11.84
C ALA A 147 -23.20 -6.01 11.80
N ASP A 148 -23.05 -4.72 11.53
CA ASP A 148 -24.12 -3.71 11.60
C ASP A 148 -24.99 -3.64 10.32
N MET A 149 -24.61 -4.33 9.24
CA MET A 149 -25.41 -4.37 8.03
C MET A 149 -26.72 -5.14 8.22
N SER A 150 -27.81 -4.60 7.65
CA SER A 150 -29.06 -5.32 7.48
C SER A 150 -28.87 -6.57 6.60
N LEU A 151 -29.79 -7.52 6.71
CA LEU A 151 -29.75 -8.75 5.91
C LEU A 151 -29.84 -8.43 4.41
N GLU A 152 -30.70 -7.49 4.03
CA GLU A 152 -30.89 -7.05 2.65
C GLU A 152 -29.59 -6.48 2.08
N ARG A 153 -28.88 -5.65 2.87
CA ARG A 153 -27.59 -5.10 2.43
C ARG A 153 -26.51 -6.17 2.31
N LYS A 154 -26.50 -7.16 3.21
CA LYS A 154 -25.59 -8.32 3.12
C LYS A 154 -25.85 -9.12 1.84
N VAL A 155 -27.12 -9.36 1.49
CA VAL A 155 -27.49 -10.06 0.24
C VAL A 155 -27.02 -9.25 -0.96
N GLN A 156 -27.29 -7.94 -1.02
CA GLN A 156 -26.83 -7.09 -2.12
C GLN A 156 -25.32 -7.12 -2.29
N VAL A 157 -24.55 -7.03 -1.20
CA VAL A 157 -23.07 -7.10 -1.28
C VAL A 157 -22.61 -8.46 -1.82
N MET A 158 -23.29 -9.56 -1.47
CA MET A 158 -22.96 -10.87 -2.01
C MET A 158 -23.28 -10.97 -3.50
N GLU A 159 -24.40 -10.40 -3.95
CA GLU A 159 -24.73 -10.30 -5.38
C GLU A 159 -23.70 -9.47 -6.14
N ASP A 160 -23.31 -8.31 -5.58
CA ASP A 160 -22.27 -7.45 -6.14
C ASP A 160 -20.94 -8.21 -6.28
N ILE A 161 -20.54 -9.00 -5.27
CA ILE A 161 -19.32 -9.84 -5.32
C ILE A 161 -19.43 -10.92 -6.40
N VAL A 162 -20.58 -11.60 -6.50
CA VAL A 162 -20.79 -12.63 -7.53
C VAL A 162 -20.73 -12.02 -8.93
N SER A 163 -21.18 -10.78 -9.10
CA SER A 163 -21.15 -10.07 -10.38
C SER A 163 -19.73 -9.70 -10.87
N ILE A 164 -18.70 -9.85 -10.02
CA ILE A 164 -17.30 -9.63 -10.39
C ILE A 164 -16.73 -10.83 -11.19
N GLN A 165 -17.43 -11.96 -11.26
CA GLN A 165 -17.01 -13.18 -11.98
C GLN A 165 -17.20 -13.12 -13.50
#